data_AF-A0A2S7I899-F1
#
_entry.id   AF-A0A2S7I899-F1
#
_cell.length_a   1.000
_cell.length_b   1.000
_cell.length_c   1.000
_cell.angle_alpha   90.00
_cell.angle_beta   90.00
_cell.angle_gamma   90.00
#
_symmetry.space_group_name_H-M   'P 1'
#
loop_
_entity.id
_entity.type
_entity.pdbx_description
1 polymer ?
#
loop_
_entity_poly.entity_id
_entity_poly.type
_entity_poly.pdbx_seq_one_letter_code
_entity_poly.pdbx_strand_id
1 'polypeptide(L)'
;MKENYQLQHLIDKLGLTKDDYLFLTIKTVYLYHMKSGEKTVEYRDPSDFIFSRLYDDYSKNNFSKPKKYSHILFQAGYNPDSPRMLVELKGWSHKGQNHPENLDTRGHDIDDWCVNLVLGKILYENLDMSREVEYNKREERESGQPRKSAKSKAALKSKLSNRRSKISGSVTRKK
;
A
#
# COMPACT_ATOMS: atom_id res chain seq x y z
N MET A 1 -17.81 -9.95 15.75
CA MET A 1 -17.12 -8.74 15.27
C MET A 1 -17.31 -7.67 16.33
N LYS A 2 -16.23 -7.16 16.94
CA LYS A 2 -16.35 -5.93 17.72
C LYS A 2 -16.40 -4.79 16.71
N GLU A 3 -17.61 -4.38 16.36
CA GLU A 3 -17.80 -3.17 15.58
C GLU A 3 -17.11 -2.03 16.33
N ASN A 4 -16.28 -1.26 15.63
CA ASN A 4 -15.53 -0.19 16.26
C ASN A 4 -16.50 0.97 16.54
N TYR A 5 -17.09 0.94 17.73
CA TYR A 5 -18.16 1.86 18.14
C TYR A 5 -17.76 3.33 17.95
N GLN A 6 -16.49 3.68 18.20
CA GLN A 6 -15.99 5.03 18.03
C GLN A 6 -15.98 5.46 16.55
N LEU A 7 -15.50 4.59 15.67
CA LEU A 7 -15.52 4.84 14.22
C LEU A 7 -16.97 4.95 13.71
N GLN A 8 -17.85 4.03 14.10
CA GLN A 8 -19.24 4.04 13.63
C GLN A 8 -19.97 5.29 14.12
N HIS A 9 -19.84 5.63 15.40
CA HIS A 9 -20.42 6.85 15.95
C HIS A 9 -19.90 8.12 15.24
N LEU A 10 -18.63 8.15 14.84
CA LEU A 10 -18.11 9.28 14.06
C LEU A 10 -18.69 9.33 12.64
N ILE A 11 -18.78 8.20 11.96
CA ILE A 11 -19.41 8.07 10.63
C ILE A 11 -20.86 8.59 10.70
N ASP A 12 -21.62 8.14 11.70
CA ASP A 12 -23.01 8.55 11.91
C ASP A 12 -23.11 10.06 12.22
N LYS A 13 -22.22 10.58 13.07
CA LYS A 13 -22.16 12.01 13.40
C LYS A 13 -21.84 12.89 12.20
N LEU A 14 -21.01 12.40 11.28
CA LEU A 14 -20.67 13.08 10.03
C LEU A 14 -21.74 12.89 8.94
N GLY A 15 -22.74 12.02 9.17
CA GLY A 15 -23.78 11.70 8.19
C GLY A 15 -23.25 10.95 6.98
N LEU A 16 -22.14 10.22 7.12
CA LEU A 16 -21.50 9.52 6.00
C LEU A 16 -22.16 8.17 5.74
N THR A 17 -22.40 7.88 4.47
CA THR A 17 -22.80 6.57 3.96
C THR A 17 -21.61 5.87 3.30
N LYS A 18 -21.77 4.60 2.92
CA LYS A 18 -20.72 3.83 2.24
C LYS A 18 -20.28 4.42 0.90
N ASP A 19 -21.12 5.23 0.28
CA ASP A 19 -20.83 5.87 -1.01
C ASP A 19 -20.05 7.17 -0.84
N ASP A 20 -19.99 7.72 0.38
CA ASP A 20 -19.28 8.97 0.68
C ASP A 20 -17.79 8.77 0.94
N TYR A 21 -17.36 7.53 1.21
CA TYR A 21 -15.96 7.22 1.49
C TYR A 21 -15.42 6.04 0.69
N LEU A 22 -14.16 6.16 0.29
CA LEU A 22 -13.42 5.10 -0.37
C LEU A 22 -12.81 4.16 0.69
N PHE A 23 -13.11 2.87 0.63
CA PHE A 23 -12.44 1.87 1.48
C PHE A 23 -11.21 1.28 0.81
N LEU A 24 -10.04 1.36 1.46
CA LEU A 24 -8.79 0.76 0.98
C LEU A 24 -8.04 -0.01 2.08
N THR A 25 -7.54 -1.19 1.71
CA THR A 25 -6.54 -1.88 2.53
C THR A 25 -5.15 -1.33 2.25
N ILE A 26 -4.34 -1.18 3.29
CA ILE A 26 -2.99 -0.62 3.23
C ILE A 26 -2.07 -1.31 4.25
N LYS A 27 -0.75 -1.23 4.05
CA LYS A 27 0.21 -1.62 5.08
C LYS A 27 0.18 -0.66 6.26
N THR A 28 0.32 -1.18 7.47
CA THR A 28 0.31 -0.39 8.71
C THR A 28 1.36 0.73 8.71
N VAL A 29 2.55 0.49 8.14
CA VAL A 29 3.64 1.48 8.10
C VAL A 29 3.21 2.82 7.46
N TYR A 30 2.39 2.76 6.42
CA TYR A 30 1.91 3.98 5.76
C TYR A 30 0.90 4.75 6.60
N LEU A 31 0.17 4.08 7.50
CA LEU A 31 -0.69 4.77 8.46
C LEU A 31 0.14 5.52 9.50
N TYR A 32 1.31 5.00 9.91
CA TYR A 32 2.24 5.74 10.76
C TYR A 32 2.77 6.99 10.06
N HIS A 33 3.19 6.88 8.78
CA HIS A 33 3.65 8.04 8.01
C HIS A 33 2.54 9.09 7.80
N MET A 34 1.29 8.68 7.67
CA MET A 34 0.16 9.62 7.62
C MET A 34 -0.03 10.32 8.97
N LYS A 35 0.05 9.57 10.08
CA LYS A 35 -0.10 10.10 11.43
C LYS A 35 1.05 11.04 11.83
N SER A 36 2.27 10.79 11.37
CA SER A 36 3.42 11.69 11.58
C SER A 36 3.34 12.95 10.70
N GLY A 37 2.51 12.95 9.66
CA GLY A 37 2.40 14.03 8.68
C GLY A 37 3.41 13.95 7.53
N GLU A 38 4.28 12.94 7.53
CA GLU A 38 5.26 12.70 6.46
C GLU A 38 4.59 12.28 5.15
N LYS A 39 3.43 11.62 5.22
CA LYS A 39 2.67 11.15 4.06
C LYS A 39 1.34 11.88 3.95
N THR A 40 1.24 12.77 2.97
CA THR A 40 0.02 13.55 2.66
C THR A 40 -0.68 13.10 1.37
N VAL A 41 -0.11 12.11 0.68
CA VAL A 41 -0.65 11.52 -0.55
C VAL A 41 -0.57 10.00 -0.44
N GLU A 42 -1.65 9.31 -0.76
CA GLU A 42 -1.65 7.85 -0.95
C GLU A 42 -1.48 7.51 -2.44
N TYR A 43 -0.46 6.71 -2.74
CA TYR A 43 -0.14 6.30 -4.11
C TYR A 43 -0.70 4.93 -4.39
N ARG A 44 -1.33 4.76 -5.55
CA ARG A 44 -1.82 3.46 -6.01
C ARG A 44 -1.46 3.23 -7.47
N ASP A 45 -1.14 1.98 -7.78
CA ASP A 45 -0.91 1.59 -9.16
C ASP A 45 -2.18 1.82 -10.00
N PRO A 46 -2.05 2.43 -11.20
CA PRO A 46 -3.15 2.62 -12.12
C PRO A 46 -3.61 1.25 -12.62
N SER A 47 -4.68 0.74 -12.02
CA SER A 47 -5.18 -0.61 -12.21
C SER A 47 -6.70 -0.61 -12.27
N ASP A 48 -7.27 -1.63 -12.91
CA ASP A 48 -8.73 -1.82 -13.00
C ASP A 48 -9.39 -1.84 -11.61
N PHE A 49 -8.68 -2.38 -10.60
CA PHE A 49 -9.12 -2.40 -9.21
C PHE A 49 -9.29 -1.00 -8.62
N ILE A 50 -8.39 -0.07 -8.93
CA ILE A 50 -8.44 1.31 -8.44
C ILE A 50 -9.46 2.11 -9.24
N PHE A 51 -9.45 2.01 -10.57
CA PHE A 51 -10.36 2.80 -11.39
C PHE A 51 -11.82 2.38 -11.24
N SER A 52 -12.14 1.10 -11.08
CA SER A 52 -13.51 0.64 -10.77
C SER A 52 -14.05 1.18 -9.44
N ARG A 53 -13.15 1.57 -8.52
CA ARG A 53 -13.54 2.25 -7.28
C ARG A 53 -13.70 3.74 -7.48
N LEU A 54 -12.90 4.39 -8.32
CA LEU A 54 -12.93 5.84 -8.48
C LEU A 54 -13.98 6.35 -9.48
N TYR A 55 -14.56 5.46 -10.29
CA TYR A 55 -15.57 5.77 -11.29
C TYR A 55 -16.87 4.99 -11.04
N ASP A 56 -18.02 5.56 -11.42
CA ASP A 56 -19.33 4.91 -11.34
C ASP A 56 -19.37 3.63 -12.17
N ASP A 57 -18.90 3.74 -13.41
CA ASP A 57 -18.75 2.67 -14.38
C ASP A 57 -17.37 2.77 -14.98
N TYR A 58 -16.59 1.71 -14.83
CA TYR A 58 -15.27 1.59 -15.43
C TYR A 58 -15.26 0.47 -16.45
N SER A 59 -14.87 0.79 -17.68
CA SER A 59 -14.39 -0.21 -18.63
C SER A 59 -13.06 0.23 -19.20
N LYS A 60 -12.25 -0.74 -19.62
CA LYS A 60 -10.94 -0.48 -20.22
C LYS A 60 -11.16 0.37 -21.48
N ASN A 61 -10.79 1.65 -21.43
CA ASN A 61 -10.97 2.70 -22.44
C ASN A 61 -12.30 3.48 -22.41
N ASN A 62 -13.19 3.26 -21.44
CA ASN A 62 -14.35 4.13 -21.23
C ASN A 62 -14.51 4.44 -19.74
N PHE A 63 -14.19 5.68 -19.38
CA PHE A 63 -14.32 6.18 -18.02
C PHE A 63 -15.63 6.95 -17.93
N SER A 64 -16.52 6.55 -17.03
CA SER A 64 -17.73 7.32 -16.76
C SER A 64 -17.41 8.51 -15.84
N LYS A 65 -18.40 8.94 -15.06
CA LYS A 65 -18.23 10.03 -14.10
C LYS A 65 -17.37 9.58 -12.91
N PRO A 66 -16.39 10.39 -12.48
CA PRO A 66 -15.69 10.16 -11.23
C PRO A 66 -16.66 10.17 -10.05
N LYS A 67 -16.51 9.20 -9.14
CA LYS A 67 -17.21 9.17 -7.86
C LYS A 67 -16.76 10.33 -6.99
N LYS A 68 -17.70 10.88 -6.24
CA LYS A 68 -17.48 12.00 -5.33
C LYS A 68 -17.30 11.48 -3.91
N TYR A 69 -16.11 10.97 -3.63
CA TYR A 69 -15.72 10.62 -2.27
C TYR A 69 -15.25 11.85 -1.52
N SER A 70 -15.76 12.03 -0.29
CA SER A 70 -15.31 13.07 0.64
C SER A 70 -14.24 12.55 1.61
N HIS A 71 -14.19 11.22 1.80
CA HIS A 71 -13.29 10.59 2.77
C HIS A 71 -12.66 9.31 2.21
N ILE A 72 -11.63 8.84 2.90
CA ILE A 72 -11.02 7.53 2.71
C ILE A 72 -10.93 6.80 4.05
N LEU A 73 -11.40 5.57 4.08
CA LEU A 73 -11.29 4.66 5.22
C LEU A 73 -10.21 3.62 4.91
N PHE A 74 -9.05 3.78 5.55
CA PHE A 74 -7.98 2.81 5.48
C PHE A 74 -8.15 1.69 6.50
N GLN A 75 -7.76 0.47 6.11
CA GLN A 75 -7.61 -0.67 7.01
C GLN A 75 -6.22 -1.31 6.86
N ALA A 76 -5.53 -1.49 7.98
CA ALA A 76 -4.19 -2.07 8.07
C ALA A 76 -4.19 -3.60 7.87
N GLY A 77 -4.36 -4.05 6.63
CA GLY A 77 -4.51 -5.47 6.27
C GLY A 77 -5.96 -5.95 6.21
N TYR A 78 -6.14 -7.27 6.13
CA TYR A 78 -7.45 -7.88 5.85
C TYR A 78 -8.21 -8.36 7.10
N ASN A 79 -7.58 -8.32 8.28
CA ASN A 79 -8.26 -8.70 9.51
C ASN A 79 -9.34 -7.66 9.84
N PRO A 80 -10.60 -8.06 10.14
CA PRO A 80 -11.64 -7.13 10.57
C PRO A 80 -11.27 -6.25 11.76
N ASP A 81 -10.42 -6.76 12.66
CA ASP A 81 -9.95 -6.07 13.86
C ASP A 81 -8.63 -5.30 13.62
N SER A 82 -8.14 -5.24 12.38
CA SER A 82 -6.97 -4.45 12.02
C SER A 82 -7.18 -2.96 12.32
N PRO A 83 -6.11 -2.21 12.65
CA PRO A 83 -6.18 -0.76 12.77
C PRO A 83 -6.81 -0.12 11.54
N ARG A 84 -7.61 0.93 11.79
CA ARG A 84 -8.30 1.71 10.78
C ARG A 84 -7.99 3.18 10.95
N MET A 85 -8.06 3.91 9.85
CA MET A 85 -7.90 5.35 9.84
C MET A 85 -8.91 5.97 8.87
N LEU A 86 -9.71 6.91 9.35
CA LEU A 86 -10.61 7.71 8.52
C LEU A 86 -9.95 9.07 8.27
N VAL A 87 -9.77 9.41 7.00
CA VAL A 87 -9.10 10.64 6.57
C VAL A 87 -9.99 11.36 5.57
N GLU A 88 -9.98 12.69 5.59
CA GLU A 88 -10.56 13.48 4.51
C GLU A 88 -9.83 13.18 3.19
N LEU A 89 -10.60 13.04 2.10
CA LEU A 89 -10.07 12.93 0.76
C LEU A 89 -10.33 14.24 0.02
N LYS A 90 -9.27 15.01 -0.26
CA LYS A 90 -9.40 16.27 -0.99
C LYS A 90 -9.73 16.04 -2.46
N GLY A 91 -9.28 14.92 -3.00
CA GLY A 91 -9.45 14.51 -4.38
C GLY A 91 -8.35 13.55 -4.79
N TRP A 92 -8.25 13.31 -6.09
CA TRP A 92 -7.20 12.49 -6.66
C TRP A 92 -6.73 12.99 -8.01
N SER A 93 -5.49 12.65 -8.37
CA SER A 93 -4.92 12.97 -9.68
C SER A 93 -4.28 11.77 -10.36
N HIS A 94 -4.37 11.72 -11.68
CA HIS A 94 -3.70 10.73 -12.51
C HIS A 94 -3.34 11.33 -13.87
N LYS A 95 -2.08 11.19 -14.30
CA LYS A 95 -1.59 11.73 -15.59
C LYS A 95 -1.95 13.21 -15.81
N GLY A 96 -1.80 14.03 -14.76
CA GLY A 96 -2.12 15.46 -14.80
C GLY A 96 -3.60 15.82 -14.80
N GLN A 97 -4.50 14.84 -14.73
CA GLN A 97 -5.95 15.09 -14.58
C GLN A 97 -6.33 15.07 -13.11
N ASN A 98 -6.99 16.13 -12.65
CA ASN A 98 -7.42 16.31 -11.27
C ASN A 98 -8.92 16.05 -11.11
N HIS A 99 -9.29 15.39 -10.01
CA HIS A 99 -10.67 15.14 -9.63
C HIS A 99 -10.86 15.47 -8.15
N PRO A 100 -11.55 16.57 -7.80
CA PRO A 100 -12.17 17.55 -8.71
C PRO A 100 -11.11 18.37 -9.48
N GLU A 101 -11.51 19.04 -10.57
CA GLU A 101 -10.59 19.79 -11.44
C GLU A 101 -9.78 20.87 -10.69
N ASN A 102 -10.37 21.46 -9.65
CA ASN A 102 -9.77 22.48 -8.80
C ASN A 102 -8.96 21.92 -7.61
N LEU A 103 -8.62 20.63 -7.61
CA LEU A 103 -7.78 20.01 -6.58
C LEU A 103 -6.45 20.75 -6.46
N ASP A 104 -6.14 21.24 -5.25
CA ASP A 104 -4.85 21.85 -4.95
C ASP A 104 -3.81 20.78 -4.63
N THR A 105 -2.88 20.58 -5.54
CA THR A 105 -1.75 19.64 -5.40
C THR A 105 -0.46 20.34 -4.98
N ARG A 106 -0.46 21.66 -4.75
CA ARG A 106 0.76 22.39 -4.36
C ARG A 106 1.24 21.93 -2.99
N GLY A 107 2.53 21.64 -2.89
CA GLY A 107 3.14 21.13 -1.65
C GLY A 107 2.86 19.65 -1.37
N HIS A 108 2.19 18.95 -2.28
CA HIS A 108 2.05 17.50 -2.25
C HIS A 108 3.04 16.86 -3.24
N ASP A 109 3.66 15.75 -2.86
CA ASP A 109 4.52 14.97 -3.74
C ASP A 109 3.63 14.12 -4.67
N ILE A 110 3.64 14.40 -5.96
CA ILE A 110 2.77 13.77 -6.96
C ILE A 110 3.60 12.90 -7.87
N ASP A 111 3.25 11.62 -7.97
CA ASP A 111 3.91 10.65 -8.84
C ASP A 111 3.12 10.49 -10.14
N ASP A 112 3.77 10.79 -11.28
CA ASP A 112 3.19 10.71 -12.62
C ASP A 112 2.77 9.28 -13.02
N TRP A 113 3.35 8.26 -12.39
CA TRP A 113 3.09 6.85 -12.68
C TRP A 113 1.97 6.27 -11.82
N CYS A 114 1.50 7.02 -10.82
CA CYS A 114 0.48 6.56 -9.90
C CYS A 114 -0.87 7.25 -10.09
N VAL A 115 -1.88 6.68 -9.43
CA VAL A 115 -3.06 7.42 -8.98
C VAL A 115 -2.71 8.02 -7.62
N ASN A 116 -2.80 9.33 -7.51
CA ASN A 116 -2.41 10.10 -6.33
C ASN A 116 -3.67 10.52 -5.57
N LEU A 117 -3.93 9.91 -4.41
CA LEU A 117 -5.05 10.28 -3.54
C LEU A 117 -4.58 11.33 -2.53
N VAL A 118 -5.02 12.58 -2.68
CA VAL A 118 -4.55 13.70 -1.86
C VAL A 118 -5.32 13.72 -0.54
N LEU A 119 -4.59 13.58 0.56
CA LEU A 119 -5.16 13.40 1.90
C LEU A 119 -5.31 14.74 2.63
N GLY A 120 -6.38 14.85 3.42
CA GLY A 120 -6.66 15.96 4.32
C GLY A 120 -6.48 15.57 5.78
N LYS A 121 -7.38 16.06 6.63
CA LYS A 121 -7.31 15.83 8.08
C LYS A 121 -7.61 14.36 8.41
N ILE A 122 -6.85 13.80 9.34
CA ILE A 122 -7.20 12.53 10.00
C ILE A 122 -8.33 12.81 11.00
N LEU A 123 -9.48 12.16 10.79
CA LEU A 123 -10.67 12.33 11.63
C LEU A 123 -10.76 11.25 12.71
N TYR A 124 -10.23 10.07 12.42
CA TYR A 124 -10.21 8.94 13.33
C TYR A 124 -9.03 8.02 13.04
N GLU A 125 -8.45 7.45 14.08
CA GLU A 125 -7.47 6.37 14.00
C GLU A 125 -7.41 5.58 15.32
N ASN A 126 -6.96 4.33 15.26
CA ASN A 126 -6.69 3.49 16.44
C ASN A 126 -5.33 2.76 16.33
N LEU A 127 -4.31 3.48 15.88
CA LEU A 127 -2.96 2.97 15.76
C LEU A 127 -2.27 2.88 17.13
N ASP A 128 -1.60 1.77 17.37
CA ASP A 128 -0.67 1.61 18.50
C ASP A 128 0.73 2.08 18.09
N MET A 129 1.05 3.35 18.40
CA MET A 129 2.34 3.97 18.07
C MET A 129 3.53 3.30 18.78
N SER A 130 3.31 2.56 19.88
CA SER A 130 4.42 1.88 20.57
C SER A 130 5.10 0.83 19.68
N ARG A 131 4.41 0.38 18.62
CA ARG A 131 4.89 -0.63 17.68
C ARG A 131 5.54 -0.06 16.43
N GLU A 132 5.52 1.26 16.24
CA GLU A 132 6.06 1.90 15.04
C GLU A 132 7.51 1.49 14.76
N VAL A 133 8.36 1.54 15.79
CA VAL A 133 9.78 1.16 15.70
C VAL A 133 9.95 -0.33 15.33
N GLU A 134 9.07 -1.21 15.81
CA GLU A 134 9.10 -2.63 15.48
C GLU A 134 8.71 -2.85 14.00
N TYR A 135 7.66 -2.18 13.53
CA TYR A 135 7.23 -2.24 12.14
C TYR A 135 8.30 -1.70 11.19
N ASN A 136 8.92 -0.56 11.50
CA ASN A 136 9.97 0.02 10.66
C ASN A 136 11.18 -0.92 10.55
N LYS A 137 11.63 -1.49 11.68
CA LYS A 137 12.71 -2.49 11.69
C LYS A 137 12.37 -3.75 10.91
N ARG A 138 11.09 -4.16 10.88
CA ARG A 138 10.65 -5.33 10.11
C ARG A 138 10.62 -5.03 8.62
N GLU A 139 10.06 -3.91 8.20
CA GLU A 139 10.06 -3.50 6.78
C GLU A 139 11.49 -3.29 6.27
N GLU A 140 12.42 -2.72 7.05
CA GLU A 140 13.85 -2.64 6.70
C GLU A 140 14.48 -4.02 6.43
N ARG A 141 14.11 -5.04 7.21
CA ARG A 141 14.59 -6.42 6.99
C ARG A 141 13.98 -7.06 5.75
N GLU A 142 12.72 -6.77 5.47
CA GLU A 142 11.97 -7.34 4.34
C GLU A 142 12.29 -6.65 3.00
N SER A 143 12.59 -5.34 3.03
CA SER A 143 13.00 -4.52 1.88
C SER A 143 14.50 -4.55 1.61
N GLY A 144 15.31 -4.81 2.63
CA GLY A 144 16.74 -5.07 2.45
C GLY A 144 16.90 -6.29 1.55
N GLN A 145 17.53 -6.11 0.38
CA GLN A 145 17.96 -7.23 -0.48
C GLN A 145 18.50 -8.35 0.42
N PRO A 146 18.14 -9.63 0.20
CA PRO A 146 18.65 -10.70 1.01
C PRO A 146 20.17 -10.62 0.93
N ARG A 147 20.82 -10.22 2.03
CA ARG A 147 22.26 -10.36 2.17
C ARG A 147 22.48 -11.86 2.07
N LYS A 148 22.76 -12.34 0.85
CA LYS A 148 23.26 -13.70 0.63
C LYS A 148 24.50 -13.78 1.50
N SER A 149 24.34 -14.34 2.69
CA SER A 149 25.43 -14.47 3.64
C SER A 149 26.58 -15.16 2.90
N ALA A 150 27.82 -14.76 3.15
CA ALA A 150 28.98 -15.38 2.49
C ALA A 150 28.96 -16.91 2.64
N LYS A 151 28.31 -17.43 3.69
CA LYS A 151 28.02 -18.85 3.92
C LYS A 151 27.17 -19.50 2.82
N SER A 152 26.19 -18.81 2.22
CA SER A 152 25.36 -19.37 1.14
C SER A 152 26.10 -19.45 -0.21
N LYS A 153 26.98 -18.48 -0.52
CA LYS A 153 27.87 -18.55 -1.70
C LYS A 153 28.90 -19.68 -1.58
N ALA A 154 29.47 -19.90 -0.39
CA ALA A 154 30.41 -21.00 -0.14
C ALA A 154 29.74 -22.38 -0.26
N ALA A 155 28.52 -22.53 0.30
CA ALA A 155 27.73 -23.77 0.18
C ALA A 155 27.27 -24.07 -1.26
N LEU A 156 27.02 -23.04 -2.07
CA LEU A 156 26.68 -23.21 -3.48
C LEU A 156 27.92 -23.59 -4.32
N LYS A 157 29.08 -22.99 -4.06
CA LYS A 157 30.35 -23.34 -4.71
C LYS A 157 30.80 -24.77 -4.38
N SER A 158 30.65 -25.23 -3.14
CA SER A 158 31.00 -26.61 -2.78
C SER A 158 30.07 -27.64 -3.43
N LYS A 159 28.76 -27.34 -3.55
CA LYS A 159 27.81 -28.21 -4.28
C LYS A 159 28.07 -28.27 -5.79
N LEU A 160 28.48 -27.16 -6.41
CA LEU A 160 28.87 -27.12 -7.84
C LEU A 160 30.20 -27.83 -8.11
N SER A 161 31.19 -27.69 -7.21
CA SER A 161 32.46 -28.40 -7.27
C SER A 161 32.29 -29.92 -7.16
N ASN A 162 31.46 -30.39 -6.22
CA ASN A 162 31.17 -31.81 -6.04
C ASN A 162 30.35 -32.44 -7.20
N ARG A 163 29.62 -31.65 -7.97
CA ARG A 163 28.95 -32.13 -9.20
C ARG A 163 29.92 -32.26 -10.37
N ARG A 164 30.90 -31.36 -10.51
CA ARG A 164 31.91 -31.42 -11.58
C ARG A 164 32.89 -32.59 -11.39
N SER A 165 33.30 -32.89 -10.16
CA SER A 165 34.21 -34.02 -9.89
C SER A 165 33.56 -35.40 -10.11
N LYS A 166 32.23 -35.51 -9.97
CA LYS A 166 31.50 -36.75 -10.29
C LYS A 166 31.38 -37.02 -11.79
N ILE A 167 31.43 -35.98 -12.64
CA ILE A 167 31.32 -36.11 -14.09
C ILE A 167 32.68 -36.42 -14.73
N SER A 168 33.79 -35.96 -14.14
CA SER A 168 35.14 -36.28 -14.64
C SER A 168 35.66 -37.66 -14.25
N GLY A 169 34.97 -38.38 -13.36
CA GLY A 169 35.34 -39.73 -12.92
C GLY A 169 34.83 -40.88 -13.80
N SER A 170 33.99 -40.61 -14.82
CA SER A 170 33.39 -41.64 -15.66
C SER A 170 34.02 -41.79 -17.05
N VAL A 171 35.14 -41.11 -17.35
CA VAL A 171 35.86 -41.24 -18.63
C VAL A 171 37.32 -41.62 -18.39
N THR A 172 37.54 -42.80 -17.80
CA THR A 172 38.80 -43.55 -17.98
C THR A 172 38.63 -44.99 -17.49
N ARG A 173 38.11 -45.87 -18.35
CA ARG A 173 38.55 -47.27 -18.39
C ARG A 173 38.65 -47.72 -19.85
N LYS A 174 39.90 -47.73 -20.34
CA LYS A 174 40.32 -48.44 -21.55
C LYS A 174 39.99 -49.94 -21.42
N LYS A 175 39.46 -50.54 -22.47
CA LYS A 175 40.21 -51.45 -23.33
C LYS A 175 39.47 -51.62 -24.65
#